data_AF-A0A933P640-F1
#
_entry.id   AF-A0A933P640-F1
#
_cell.length_a   1.000
_cell.length_b   1.000
_cell.length_c   1.000
_cell.angle_alpha   90.00
_cell.angle_beta   90.00
_cell.angle_gamma   90.00
#
_symmetry.space_group_name_H-M   'P 1'
#
loop_
_entity.id
_entity.type
_entity.pdbx_description
1 polymer ?
#
loop_
_entity_poly.entity_id
_entity_poly.type
_entity_poly.pdbx_seq_one_letter_code
_entity_poly.pdbx_strand_id
1 'polypeptide(L)'
;MTEQERPLSALPSPAARVAAFVAILLGGVAGGLIGHTLVKLQCTGSCDTPKGVGLLVGALIAAGGMSVVAVLVLRAVGEWRQIEQREAQQGRS
;
A
#
# COMPACT_ATOMS: atom_id res chain seq x y z
N MET A 1 -19.12 34.31 13.05
CA MET A 1 -19.81 33.04 12.72
C MET A 1 -19.87 32.97 11.20
N THR A 2 -18.77 32.65 10.52
CA THR A 2 -18.57 31.33 9.90
C THR A 2 -17.09 30.89 9.99
N GLU A 3 -16.72 30.28 11.11
CA GLU A 3 -15.46 29.54 11.30
C GLU A 3 -15.55 28.11 10.71
N GLN A 4 -16.41 27.91 9.71
CA GLN A 4 -16.77 26.58 9.17
C GLN A 4 -15.97 26.16 7.93
N GLU A 5 -15.12 27.02 7.36
CA GLU A 5 -14.29 26.70 6.18
C GLU A 5 -12.80 26.54 6.51
N ARG A 6 -12.49 25.67 7.48
CA ARG A 6 -11.22 24.94 7.47
C ARG A 6 -11.49 23.52 7.00
N PRO A 7 -11.81 23.27 5.71
CA PRO A 7 -12.20 21.94 5.29
C PRO A 7 -10.97 21.03 5.29
N LEU A 8 -10.92 20.11 6.26
CA LEU A 8 -10.44 18.74 6.10
C LEU A 8 -9.17 18.51 5.24
N SER A 9 -8.10 19.28 5.47
CA SER A 9 -6.78 19.01 4.90
C SER A 9 -6.01 17.87 5.62
N ALA A 10 -6.65 17.19 6.58
CA ALA A 10 -6.06 16.15 7.43
C ALA A 10 -6.33 14.70 6.94
N LEU A 11 -7.23 14.51 5.98
CA LEU A 11 -7.38 13.21 5.33
C LEU A 11 -6.29 13.09 4.24
N PRO A 12 -5.42 12.05 4.24
CA PRO A 12 -4.41 11.88 3.20
C PRO A 12 -5.09 11.95 1.83
N SER A 13 -4.43 12.64 0.89
CA SER A 13 -5.01 12.99 -0.40
C SER A 13 -5.59 11.74 -1.08
N PRO A 14 -6.72 11.86 -1.80
CA PRO A 14 -7.34 10.71 -2.46
C PRO A 14 -6.36 10.01 -3.41
N ALA A 15 -5.51 10.77 -4.11
CA ALA A 15 -4.45 10.23 -4.94
C ALA A 15 -3.47 9.33 -4.17
N ALA A 16 -3.08 9.72 -2.95
CA ALA A 16 -2.15 8.94 -2.13
C ALA A 16 -2.77 7.60 -1.67
N ARG A 17 -4.08 7.58 -1.39
CA ARG A 17 -4.80 6.34 -1.05
C ARG A 17 -4.90 5.41 -2.25
N VAL A 18 -5.21 5.95 -3.42
CA VAL A 18 -5.29 5.18 -4.66
C VAL A 18 -3.92 4.58 -4.98
N ALA A 19 -2.84 5.36 -4.86
CA ALA A 19 -1.48 4.86 -5.05
C ALA A 19 -1.14 3.72 -4.07
N ALA A 20 -1.45 3.88 -2.79
CA ALA A 20 -1.25 2.82 -1.79
C ALA A 20 -2.04 1.56 -2.11
N PHE A 21 -3.30 1.70 -2.49
CA PHE A 21 -4.16 0.58 -2.86
C PHE A 21 -3.64 -0.17 -4.10
N VAL A 22 -3.26 0.57 -5.15
CA VAL A 22 -2.66 0.01 -6.36
C VAL A 22 -1.38 -0.75 -6.03
N ALA A 23 -0.53 -0.18 -5.18
CA ALA A 23 0.71 -0.83 -4.76
C ALA A 23 0.45 -2.17 -4.05
N ILE A 24 -0.53 -2.19 -3.12
CA ILE A 24 -0.94 -3.41 -2.41
C ILE A 24 -1.48 -4.47 -3.38
N LEU A 25 -2.32 -4.07 -4.35
CA LEU A 25 -2.84 -4.98 -5.36
C LEU A 25 -1.73 -5.57 -6.22
N LEU A 26 -0.79 -4.74 -6.69
CA LEU A 26 0.35 -5.21 -7.50
C LEU A 26 1.24 -6.16 -6.69
N GLY A 27 1.50 -5.84 -5.43
CA GLY A 27 2.23 -6.71 -4.51
C GLY A 27 1.53 -8.05 -4.30
N GLY A 28 0.22 -8.03 -4.07
CA GLY A 28 -0.59 -9.25 -3.91
C GLY A 28 -0.63 -10.11 -5.18
N VAL A 29 -0.79 -9.51 -6.36
CA VAL A 29 -0.77 -10.23 -7.65
C VAL A 29 0.59 -10.89 -7.87
N ALA A 30 1.69 -10.16 -7.63
CA ALA A 30 3.04 -10.71 -7.75
C ALA A 30 3.26 -11.87 -6.76
N GLY A 31 2.90 -11.69 -5.49
CA GLY A 31 3.01 -12.73 -4.46
C GLY A 31 2.19 -13.97 -4.77
N GLY A 32 0.97 -13.80 -5.29
CA GLY A 32 0.11 -14.93 -5.69
C GLY A 32 0.67 -15.71 -6.88
N LEU A 33 1.20 -15.02 -7.88
CA LEU A 33 1.88 -15.66 -9.02
C LEU A 33 3.12 -16.44 -8.57
N ILE A 34 3.90 -15.89 -7.65
CA ILE A 34 5.06 -16.57 -7.07
C ILE A 34 4.60 -17.82 -6.31
N GLY A 35 3.63 -17.70 -5.41
CA GLY A 35 3.10 -18.82 -4.63
C GLY A 35 2.51 -19.93 -5.49
N HIS A 36 1.77 -19.59 -6.54
CA HIS A 36 1.28 -20.56 -7.52
C HIS A 36 2.44 -21.29 -8.23
N THR A 37 3.46 -20.54 -8.66
CA THR A 37 4.59 -21.10 -9.41
C THR A 37 5.44 -22.02 -8.54
N LEU A 38 5.65 -21.68 -7.27
CA LEU A 38 6.36 -22.53 -6.31
C LEU A 38 5.68 -23.89 -6.16
N VAL A 39 4.37 -23.91 -5.98
CA VAL A 39 3.61 -25.17 -5.87
C VAL A 39 3.60 -25.94 -7.18
N LYS A 40 3.52 -25.24 -8.32
CA LYS A 40 3.62 -25.87 -9.66
C LYS A 40 4.95 -26.59 -9.85
N LEU A 41 6.06 -26.03 -9.36
CA LEU A 41 7.40 -26.62 -9.48
C LEU A 41 7.59 -27.86 -8.59
N GLN A 42 6.88 -27.92 -7.46
CA GLN A 42 7.01 -28.98 -6.46
C GLN A 42 6.14 -30.22 -6.73
N CYS A 43 5.30 -30.20 -7.77
CA CYS A 43 4.21 -31.17 -7.87
C CYS A 43 4.08 -31.77 -9.28
N THR A 44 4.12 -33.11 -9.37
CA THR A 44 3.95 -33.87 -10.61
C THR A 44 2.60 -34.63 -10.58
N GLY A 45 1.49 -33.92 -10.83
CA GLY A 45 0.14 -34.52 -10.84
C GLY A 45 -1.01 -33.52 -10.61
N SER A 46 -2.13 -34.01 -10.07
CA SER A 46 -3.37 -33.26 -9.80
C SER A 46 -3.23 -32.33 -8.58
N CYS A 47 -2.58 -31.19 -8.77
CA CYS A 47 -2.22 -30.30 -7.66
C CYS A 47 -3.06 -29.01 -7.62
N ASP A 48 -4.30 -29.01 -8.11
CA ASP A 48 -5.11 -27.79 -8.23
C ASP A 48 -5.45 -27.16 -6.88
N THR A 49 -5.80 -27.98 -5.88
CA THR A 49 -6.03 -27.47 -4.51
C THR A 49 -4.76 -26.86 -3.92
N PRO A 50 -3.59 -27.55 -3.90
CA PRO A 50 -2.35 -26.94 -3.43
C PRO A 50 -1.94 -25.67 -4.20
N LYS A 51 -2.10 -25.65 -5.54
CA LYS A 51 -1.78 -24.46 -6.36
C LYS A 51 -2.63 -23.26 -5.95
N GLY A 52 -3.93 -23.49 -5.73
CA GLY A 52 -4.86 -22.46 -5.26
C GLY A 52 -4.48 -21.93 -3.87
N VAL A 53 -4.11 -22.82 -2.95
CA VAL A 53 -3.63 -22.43 -1.61
C VAL A 53 -2.32 -21.63 -1.70
N GLY A 54 -1.36 -22.09 -2.50
CA GLY A 54 -0.10 -21.38 -2.71
C GLY A 54 -0.31 -19.98 -3.29
N LEU A 55 -1.22 -19.85 -4.26
CA LEU A 55 -1.62 -18.57 -4.82
C LEU A 55 -2.24 -17.66 -3.76
N LEU A 56 -3.20 -18.15 -2.98
CA LEU A 56 -3.89 -17.34 -1.98
C LEU A 56 -2.95 -16.89 -0.87
N VAL A 57 -2.16 -17.82 -0.31
CA VAL A 57 -1.22 -17.54 0.78
C VAL A 57 -0.13 -16.57 0.32
N GLY A 58 0.46 -16.82 -0.86
CA GLY A 58 1.45 -15.92 -1.46
C GLY A 58 0.90 -14.51 -1.68
N ALA A 59 -0.33 -14.40 -2.18
CA ALA A 59 -0.99 -13.11 -2.40
C ALA A 59 -1.26 -12.37 -1.08
N LEU A 60 -1.77 -13.05 -0.05
CA LEU A 60 -2.08 -12.44 1.25
C LEU A 60 -0.83 -11.95 1.97
N ILE A 61 0.24 -12.74 1.98
CA ILE A 61 1.51 -12.35 2.62
C ILE A 61 2.10 -11.13 1.91
N ALA A 62 2.17 -11.14 0.58
CA ALA A 62 2.74 -10.02 -0.17
C ALA A 62 1.89 -8.75 -0.07
N ALA A 63 0.55 -8.86 -0.16
CA ALA A 63 -0.35 -7.75 0.05
C ALA A 63 -0.25 -7.19 1.47
N GLY A 64 -0.17 -8.07 2.48
CA GLY A 64 0.03 -7.70 3.87
C GLY A 64 1.33 -6.92 4.07
N GLY A 65 2.45 -7.42 3.56
CA GLY A 65 3.74 -6.71 3.59
C GLY A 65 3.67 -5.35 2.89
N MET A 66 3.04 -5.29 1.71
CA MET A 66 2.92 -4.04 0.96
C MET A 66 2.03 -3.02 1.66
N SER A 67 1.05 -3.44 2.44
CA SER A 67 0.23 -2.53 3.25
C SER A 67 1.06 -1.76 4.28
N VAL A 68 2.01 -2.44 4.93
CA VAL A 68 2.93 -1.83 5.89
C VAL A 68 3.85 -0.84 5.18
N VAL A 69 4.47 -1.26 4.07
CA VAL A 69 5.35 -0.39 3.27
C VAL A 69 4.60 0.86 2.80
N ALA A 70 3.38 0.71 2.29
CA ALA A 70 2.56 1.84 1.85
C ALA A 70 2.28 2.82 2.99
N VAL A 71 1.98 2.33 4.20
CA VAL A 71 1.80 3.19 5.38
C VAL A 71 3.09 3.91 5.73
N LEU A 72 4.23 3.23 5.74
CA LEU A 72 5.53 3.85 6.04
C LEU A 72 5.89 4.93 5.02
N VAL A 73 5.63 4.69 3.73
CA VAL A 73 5.85 5.69 2.66
C VAL A 73 4.94 6.90 2.87
N LEU A 74 3.65 6.68 3.16
CA LEU A 74 2.70 7.76 3.45
C LEU A 74 3.13 8.57 4.69
N ARG A 75 3.68 7.91 5.71
CA ARG A 75 4.22 8.57 6.90
C ARG A 75 5.41 9.44 6.54
N ALA A 76 6.39 8.89 5.82
CA ALA A 76 7.57 9.64 5.38
C ALA A 76 7.16 10.88 4.58
N VAL A 77 6.30 10.72 3.56
CA VAL A 77 5.78 11.84 2.75
C VAL A 77 5.04 12.88 3.60
N GLY A 78 4.31 12.42 4.63
CA GLY A 78 3.62 13.30 5.57
C GLY A 78 4.56 14.13 6.44
N GLU A 79 5.70 13.57 6.87
CA GLU A 79 6.72 14.29 7.64
C GLU A 79 7.36 15.41 6.81
N TRP A 80 7.74 15.11 5.56
CA TRP A 80 8.32 16.12 4.65
C TRP A 80 7.36 17.29 4.41
N ARG A 81 6.07 17.02 4.16
CA ARG A 81 5.06 18.08 3.95
C ARG A 81 4.88 18.99 5.16
N GLN A 82 5.03 18.46 6.38
CA GLN A 82 4.91 19.28 7.58
C GLN A 82 6.09 20.26 7.73
N ILE A 83 7.30 19.87 7.30
CA ILE A 83 8.47 20.74 7.34
C ILE A 83 8.30 21.90 6.35
N GLU A 84 7.93 21.60 5.10
CA GLU A 84 7.73 22.59 4.04
C GLU A 84 6.67 23.66 4.41
N GLN A 85 5.60 23.24 5.09
CA GLN A 85 4.56 24.16 5.58
C GLN A 85 5.05 25.10 6.67
N ARG A 86 5.94 24.65 7.56
CA ARG A 86 6.51 25.49 8.63
C ARG A 86 7.47 26.52 8.06
N GLU A 87 8.33 26.13 7.13
CA GLU A 87 9.26 27.02 6.43
C GLU A 87 8.52 28.12 5.65
N ALA A 88 7.45 27.75 4.92
CA ALA A 88 6.63 28.70 4.17
C ALA A 88 5.90 29.73 5.05
N GLN A 89 5.61 29.40 6.32
CA GLN A 89 5.02 30.32 7.29
C GLN A 89 6.07 31.24 7.91
N GLN A 90 7.26 30.74 8.19
CA GLN A 90 8.35 31.51 8.79
C GLN A 90 9.00 32.49 7.81
N GLY A 91 9.04 32.18 6.51
CA GLY A 91 9.48 33.13 5.47
C GLY A 91 8.50 34.28 5.17
N ARG A 92 7.33 34.30 5.84
CA ARG A 92 6.30 35.35 5.71
C ARG A 92 6.23 36.32 6.90
N SER A 93 7.06 36.11 7.93
CA SER A 93 7.22 36.99 9.10
C SER A 93 8.54 37.73 9.05
#